data_AF-A0A2Z5JNF9-F1
#
_entry.id   AF-A0A2Z5JNF9-F1
#
_cell.length_a   1.000
_cell.length_b   1.000
_cell.length_c   1.000
_cell.angle_alpha   90.00
_cell.angle_beta   90.00
_cell.angle_gamma   90.00
#
_symmetry.space_group_name_H-M   'P 1'
#
loop_
_entity.id
_entity.type
_entity.pdbx_description
1 polymer ?
#
loop_
_entity_poly.entity_id
_entity_poly.type
_entity_poly.pdbx_seq_one_letter_code
_entity_poly.pdbx_strand_id
1 'polypeptide(L)' 'MREIAAQWEAWSAIQAKSTGGSHPVEDQVNPARPNRITWYASTGWTKPYPGDSRVLAPNEVPGRDNPPQELGD' A
#
# COMPACT_ATOMS: atom_id res chain seq x y z
N MET A 1 -5.03 7.09 -14.26
CA MET A 1 -5.47 7.16 -12.85
C MET A 1 -6.52 6.14 -12.48
N ARG A 2 -7.66 6.04 -13.17
CA ARG A 2 -8.70 5.03 -12.88
C ARG A 2 -8.16 3.59 -12.84
N GLU A 3 -7.27 3.24 -13.77
CA GLU A 3 -6.64 1.91 -13.82
C GLU A 3 -5.74 1.61 -12.62
N ILE A 4 -4.96 2.60 -12.15
CA ILE A 4 -4.12 2.45 -10.96
C ILE A 4 -5.00 2.31 -9.71
N ALA A 5 -6.07 3.09 -9.60
CA ALA A 5 -7.03 2.99 -8.50
C ALA A 5 -7.67 1.59 -8.43
N ALA A 6 -8.07 1.02 -9.58
CA ALA A 6 -8.60 -0.34 -9.65
C ALA A 6 -7.60 -1.41 -9.19
N GLN A 7 -6.31 -1.24 -9.49
CA GLN A 7 -5.25 -2.14 -9.00
C GLN A 7 -5.11 -2.07 -7.46
N TRP A 8 -5.26 -0.89 -6.88
CA TRP A 8 -5.26 -0.69 -5.43
C TRP A 8 -6.50 -1.27 -4.75
N GLU A 9 -7.68 -1.18 -5.38
CA GLU A 9 -8.89 -1.86 -4.90
C GLU A 9 -8.71 -3.38 -4.89
N ALA A 10 -8.16 -3.95 -5.97
CA ALA A 10 -7.88 -5.38 -6.05
C ALA A 10 -6.86 -5.83 -4.98
N TRP A 11 -5.77 -5.07 -4.79
CA TRP A 11 -4.80 -5.33 -3.72
C TRP A 11 -5.46 -5.26 -2.33
N SER A 12 -6.25 -4.22 -2.05
CA SER A 12 -6.94 -4.04 -0.77
C SER A 12 -7.89 -5.19 -0.47
N ALA A 13 -8.62 -5.69 -1.48
CA ALA A 13 -9.48 -6.87 -1.35
C ALA A 13 -8.69 -8.15 -1.03
N ILE A 14 -7.48 -8.30 -1.58
CA ILE A 14 -6.58 -9.42 -1.25
C ILE A 14 -6.07 -9.26 0.20
N GLN A 15 -5.63 -8.06 0.58
CA GLN A 15 -5.15 -7.80 1.95
C GLN A 15 -6.23 -8.01 3.00
N ALA A 16 -7.46 -7.52 2.77
CA ALA A 16 -8.59 -7.72 3.68
C ALA A 16 -8.89 -9.20 3.95
N LYS A 17 -8.64 -10.08 2.95
CA LYS A 17 -8.74 -11.54 3.12
C LYS A 17 -7.57 -12.12 3.93
N SER A 18 -6.38 -11.52 3.85
CA SER A 18 -5.19 -11.95 4.57
C SER A 18 -5.13 -11.40 6.01
N THR A 19 -5.76 -10.27 6.29
CA THR A 19 -5.82 -9.65 7.63
C THR A 19 -7.11 -9.95 8.39
N GLY A 20 -8.19 -10.36 7.69
CA GLY A 20 -9.45 -10.78 8.29
C GLY A 20 -9.53 -12.30 8.48
N GLY A 21 -9.16 -12.79 9.66
CA GLY A 21 -9.25 -14.20 10.05
C GLY A 21 -8.73 -14.43 11.49
N SER A 22 -8.86 -15.66 12.03
CA SER A 22 -8.52 -16.01 13.43
C SER A 22 -7.04 -15.89 13.81
N HIS A 23 -6.17 -15.54 12.85
CA HIS A 23 -4.76 -15.26 13.03
C HIS A 23 -4.43 -13.99 12.24
N PRO A 24 -4.84 -12.79 12.70
CA PRO A 24 -4.39 -11.56 12.09
C PRO A 24 -2.86 -11.58 12.13
N VAL A 25 -2.24 -11.47 10.97
CA VAL A 25 -0.79 -11.40 10.85
C VAL A 25 -0.38 -9.99 11.27
N GLU A 26 -0.38 -9.78 12.58
CA GLU A 26 -0.05 -8.53 13.26
C GLU A 26 1.42 -8.22 12.93
N ASP A 27 1.65 -7.04 12.33
CA ASP A 27 2.95 -6.53 11.90
C ASP A 27 3.74 -7.34 10.84
N GLN A 28 3.09 -7.83 9.77
CA GLN A 28 3.81 -8.21 8.53
C GLN A 28 3.53 -7.32 7.32
N VAL A 29 2.57 -6.39 7.42
CA VAL A 29 2.23 -5.53 6.29
C VAL A 29 3.20 -4.35 6.27
N ASN A 30 4.16 -4.39 5.35
CA ASN A 30 5.05 -3.25 5.09
C ASN A 30 4.21 -1.95 4.94
N PRO A 31 4.43 -0.92 5.78
CA PRO A 31 3.58 0.27 5.83
C PRO A 31 3.63 1.09 4.52
N ALA A 32 4.61 0.84 3.65
CA ALA A 32 4.78 1.53 2.38
C ALA A 32 3.53 1.48 1.49
N ARG A 33 2.79 0.36 1.49
CA ARG A 33 1.57 0.18 0.69
C ARG A 33 0.33 0.84 1.33
N PRO A 34 -0.04 0.57 2.59
CA PRO A 34 -1.20 1.21 3.24
C PRO A 34 -1.04 2.73 3.42
N ASN A 35 0.18 3.25 3.62
CA ASN A 35 0.40 4.70 3.66
C ASN A 35 0.11 5.38 2.31
N ARG A 36 0.55 4.74 1.21
CA ARG A 36 0.34 5.23 -0.15
C ARG A 36 -1.12 5.19 -0.58
N ILE A 37 -1.83 4.08 -0.37
CA ILE A 37 -3.27 4.01 -0.73
C ILE A 37 -4.09 5.08 0.00
N THR A 38 -3.75 5.35 1.26
CA THR A 38 -4.43 6.37 2.08
C THR A 38 -4.17 7.78 1.53
N TRP A 39 -2.91 8.08 1.18
CA TRP A 39 -2.53 9.36 0.56
C TRP A 39 -3.15 9.55 -0.84
N TYR A 40 -3.14 8.51 -1.66
CA TYR A 40 -3.74 8.58 -2.99
C TYR A 40 -5.24 8.79 -2.92
N ALA A 41 -5.94 8.09 -2.03
CA ALA A 41 -7.37 8.30 -1.81
C ALA A 41 -7.66 9.73 -1.33
N SER A 42 -6.90 10.26 -0.36
CA SER A 42 -7.12 11.61 0.19
C SER A 42 -6.82 12.74 -0.79
N THR A 43 -5.95 12.50 -1.76
CA THR A 43 -5.58 13.47 -2.81
C THR A 43 -6.33 13.26 -4.13
N GLY A 44 -7.31 12.35 -4.16
CA GLY A 44 -8.04 12.02 -5.38
C GLY A 44 -7.15 11.45 -6.49
N TRP A 45 -6.05 10.81 -6.10
CA TRP A 45 -5.04 10.23 -7.00
C TRP A 45 -4.32 11.25 -7.88
N THR A 46 -4.33 12.52 -7.50
CA THR A 46 -3.70 13.60 -8.29
C THR A 46 -2.29 13.94 -7.86
N LYS A 47 -1.88 13.48 -6.67
CA LYS A 47 -0.56 13.76 -6.10
C LYS A 47 0.22 12.48 -5.83
N PRO A 48 1.50 12.39 -6.24
CA PRO A 48 2.37 11.31 -5.81
C PRO A 48 2.58 11.35 -4.30
N TYR A 49 2.91 10.21 -3.70
CA TYR A 49 3.32 10.14 -2.30
C TYR A 49 4.68 10.83 -2.15
N PRO A 50 4.98 11.52 -1.03
CA PRO A 50 6.30 12.11 -0.83
C PRO A 50 7.43 11.09 -1.07
N GLY A 51 8.35 11.42 -1.99
CA GLY A 51 9.44 10.52 -2.42
C GLY A 51 9.14 9.70 -3.67
N ASP A 52 7.88 9.55 -4.08
CA ASP A 52 7.53 8.91 -5.35
C ASP A 52 7.56 9.96 -6.49
N SER A 53 8.06 9.57 -7.67
CA SER A 53 8.10 10.46 -8.85
C SER A 53 6.75 10.59 -9.55
N ARG A 54 5.83 9.65 -9.32
CA ARG A 54 4.46 9.61 -9.83
C ARG A 54 3.58 8.76 -8.92
N VAL A 55 2.27 8.78 -9.14
CA VAL A 55 1.38 7.82 -8.48
C VAL A 55 1.75 6.41 -8.96
N LEU A 56 2.03 5.54 -8.00
CA LEU A 56 2.49 4.17 -8.22
C LEU A 56 1.34 3.18 -8.10
N ALA A 57 1.37 2.13 -8.93
CA ALA A 57 0.56 0.94 -8.71
C ALA A 57 1.08 0.14 -7.49
N PRO A 58 0.26 -0.73 -6.85
CA PRO A 58 0.67 -1.49 -5.67
C PRO A 58 1.95 -2.32 -5.89
N ASN A 59 2.16 -2.76 -7.13
CA ASN A 59 3.32 -3.53 -7.55
C ASN A 59 4.57 -2.68 -7.86
N GLU A 60 4.44 -1.35 -7.89
CA GLU A 60 5.55 -0.44 -8.14
C GLU A 60 6.08 0.17 -6.83
N VAL A 61 5.41 -0.08 -5.71
CA VAL A 61 5.81 0.44 -4.40
C VAL A 61 7.18 -0.12 -3.99
N PRO A 62 8.19 0.75 -3.80
CA PRO A 62 9.51 0.32 -3.34
C PRO A 62 9.43 -0.36 -1.98
N GLY A 63 10.24 -1.40 -1.78
CA GLY A 63 10.29 -2.14 -0.52
C GLY A 63 9.07 -3.02 -0.23
N ARG A 64 8.09 -3.13 -1.15
CA ARG A 64 6.86 -3.92 -0.95
C ARG A 64 7.12 -5.36 -0.44
N ASP A 65 8.21 -5.99 -0.86
CA ASP A 65 8.54 -7.39 -0.57
C ASP A 65 9.44 -7.53 0.67
N ASN A 66 9.85 -6.41 1.28
CA ASN A 66 10.63 -6.44 2.50
C ASN A 66 9.68 -6.72 3.68
N PRO A 67 10.02 -7.69 4.57
CA PRO A 67 9.35 -7.81 5.86
C PRO A 67 9.42 -6.45 6.57
N PRO A 68 8.44 -6.11 7.43
CA PRO A 68 8.51 -4.89 8.22
C PRO A 68 9.66 -5.03 9.21
N GLN A 69 10.84 -4.61 8.77
CA GLN A 69 12.03 -4.50 9.57
C GLN A 69 12.42 -3.03 9.58
N GLU A 70 12.14 -2.45 10.74
CA GLU A 70 12.88 -1.39 11.41
C GLU A 70 12.99 -0.07 10.66
N LEU A 71 11.92 0.74 10.77
CA LEU A 71 12.08 2.19 10.96
C LEU A 71 12.71 2.41 12.35
N GLY A 72 13.97 2.02 12.51
CA GLY A 72 14.75 2.16 13.74
C GLY A 72 16.14 2.70 13.39
N ASP A 73 16.28 4.01 13.62
CA ASP A 73 17.48 4.87 13.70
C ASP A 73 18.73 4.57 12.86
#